data_AF-A0A414FNM9-F1
#
_entry.id   AF-A0A414FNM9-F1
#
_cell.length_a   1.000
_cell.length_b   1.000
_cell.length_c   1.000
_cell.angle_alpha   90.00
_cell.angle_beta   90.00
_cell.angle_gamma   90.00
#
_symmetry.space_group_name_H-M   'P 1'
#
loop_
_entity.id
_entity.type
_entity.pdbx_description
1 polymer ?
#
loop_
_entity_poly.entity_id
_entity_poly.type
_entity_poly.pdbx_seq_one_letter_code
_entity_poly.pdbx_strand_id
1 'polypeptide(L)'
;MNDLSEREHLVAEQYCKGLADKEVADSLGRSTWTIKAQKRDIYRKLGISKDTELVLYMFCEKLKINFDLKEIRKHGLEMFFSFLFILMAVTDYHVDMRRCRMQTRARVTRVVRRRADGD
;
A
#
# COMPACT_ATOMS: atom_id res chain seq x y z
N MET A 1 -11.15 -27.35 0.72
CA MET A 1 -10.13 -26.44 1.29
C MET A 1 -9.97 -26.83 2.75
N ASN A 2 -8.76 -27.19 3.18
CA ASN A 2 -8.53 -27.50 4.60
C ASN A 2 -8.38 -26.17 5.34
N ASP A 3 -9.38 -25.83 6.13
CA ASP A 3 -9.38 -24.62 6.96
C ASP A 3 -8.29 -24.73 8.03
N LEU A 4 -7.59 -23.63 8.32
CA LEU A 4 -6.64 -23.60 9.42
C LEU A 4 -7.38 -23.74 10.75
N SER A 5 -6.77 -24.41 11.72
CA SER A 5 -7.29 -24.36 13.08
C SER A 5 -7.18 -22.94 13.65
N GLU A 6 -8.06 -22.55 14.56
CA GLU A 6 -7.99 -21.28 15.33
C GLU A 6 -6.57 -20.92 15.81
N ARG A 7 -5.84 -21.93 16.30
CA ARG A 7 -4.46 -21.74 16.78
C ARG A 7 -3.48 -21.44 15.66
N GLU A 8 -3.65 -22.08 14.50
CA GLU A 8 -2.85 -21.86 13.31
C GLU A 8 -3.17 -20.49 12.70
N HIS A 9 -4.43 -20.07 12.78
CA HIS A 9 -4.89 -18.74 12.39
C HIS A 9 -4.20 -17.63 13.18
N LEU A 10 -4.16 -17.77 14.50
CA LEU A 10 -3.45 -16.85 15.39
C LEU A 10 -1.98 -16.71 14.99
N VAL A 11 -1.31 -17.83 14.72
CA VAL A 11 0.10 -17.82 14.28
C VAL A 11 0.24 -17.13 12.90
N ALA A 12 -0.61 -17.49 11.93
CA ALA A 12 -0.58 -16.91 10.59
C ALA A 12 -0.88 -15.39 10.60
N GLU A 13 -1.77 -14.92 11.49
CA GLU A 13 -2.07 -13.50 11.65
C GLU A 13 -0.86 -12.70 12.17
N GLN A 14 -0.08 -13.27 13.11
CA GLN A 14 1.17 -12.62 13.55
C GLN A 14 2.19 -12.54 12.41
N TYR A 15 2.28 -13.56 11.56
CA TYR A 15 3.13 -13.50 10.35
C TYR A 15 2.65 -12.46 9.34
N CYS A 16 1.34 -12.23 9.20
CA CYS A 16 0.80 -11.20 8.31
C CYS A 16 1.16 -9.78 8.75
N LYS A 17 1.49 -9.57 10.03
CA LYS A 17 2.00 -8.29 10.54
C LYS A 17 3.47 -8.06 10.18
N GLY A 18 4.14 -9.03 9.55
CA GLY A 18 5.56 -8.96 9.19
C GLY A 18 6.51 -9.26 10.35
N LEU A 19 6.03 -9.88 11.43
CA LEU A 19 6.84 -10.25 12.58
C LEU A 19 7.80 -11.41 12.25
N ALA A 20 9.01 -11.34 12.77
CA ALA A 20 9.98 -12.43 12.67
C ALA A 20 9.63 -13.61 13.60
N ASP A 21 10.15 -14.81 13.32
CA ASP A 21 9.90 -16.02 14.14
C ASP A 21 10.10 -15.81 15.65
N LYS A 22 11.08 -14.99 16.03
CA LYS A 22 11.35 -14.63 17.43
C LYS A 22 10.26 -13.74 18.02
N GLU A 23 9.85 -12.71 17.29
CA GLU A 23 8.82 -11.77 17.73
C GLU A 23 7.45 -12.45 17.80
N VAL A 24 7.16 -13.34 16.85
CA VAL A 24 5.96 -14.19 16.89
C VAL A 24 5.98 -15.08 18.13
N ALA A 25 7.13 -15.69 18.44
CA ALA A 25 7.31 -16.52 19.63
C ALA A 25 7.10 -15.72 20.93
N ASP A 26 7.67 -14.53 21.02
CA ASP A 26 7.51 -13.62 22.16
C ASP A 26 6.05 -13.14 22.29
N SER A 27 5.40 -12.80 21.18
CA SER A 27 4.01 -12.32 21.16
C SER A 27 3.00 -13.39 21.61
N LEU A 28 3.28 -14.66 21.30
CA LEU A 28 2.41 -15.80 21.64
C LEU A 28 2.84 -16.51 22.94
N GLY A 29 3.95 -16.10 23.55
CA GLY A 29 4.52 -16.74 24.74
C GLY A 29 4.93 -18.21 24.49
N ARG A 30 5.48 -18.51 23.32
CA ARG A 30 5.89 -19.87 22.90
C ARG A 30 7.37 -19.91 22.58
N SER A 31 7.97 -21.10 22.54
CA SER A 31 9.35 -21.23 22.09
C SER A 31 9.45 -21.02 20.57
N THR A 32 10.56 -20.45 20.12
CA THR A 32 10.85 -20.23 18.70
C THR A 32 10.81 -21.53 17.89
N TRP A 33 11.22 -22.65 18.48
CA TRP A 33 11.15 -23.97 17.86
C TRP A 33 9.70 -24.42 17.61
N THR A 34 8.79 -24.13 18.56
CA THR A 34 7.35 -24.44 18.41
C THR A 34 6.75 -23.63 17.26
N ILE A 35 7.06 -22.34 17.19
CA ILE A 35 6.58 -21.46 16.11
C ILE A 35 7.09 -21.92 14.75
N LYS A 36 8.35 -22.36 14.63
CA LYS A 36 8.89 -22.92 13.39
C LYS A 36 8.18 -24.21 12.97
N ALA A 37 7.89 -25.09 13.92
CA ALA A 37 7.13 -26.31 13.64
C ALA A 37 5.72 -25.98 13.16
N GLN A 38 5.02 -25.07 13.86
CA GLN A 38 3.68 -24.61 13.47
C GLN A 38 3.66 -23.94 12.10
N LYS A 39 4.65 -23.07 11.80
CA LYS A 39 4.81 -22.46 10.47
C LYS A 39 4.91 -23.53 9.38
N ARG A 40 5.75 -24.55 9.57
CA ARG A 40 5.90 -25.65 8.61
C ARG A 40 4.61 -26.44 8.41
N ASP A 41 3.88 -26.72 9.48
CA ASP A 41 2.62 -27.46 9.41
C ASP A 41 1.54 -26.66 8.68
N ILE A 42 1.46 -25.34 8.92
CA ILE A 42 0.60 -24.41 8.19
C ILE A 42 0.92 -24.47 6.69
N TYR A 43 2.20 -24.41 6.33
CA TYR A 43 2.63 -24.37 4.93
C TYR A 43 2.29 -25.68 4.23
N ARG A 44 2.50 -26.81 4.92
CA ARG A 44 2.12 -28.14 4.43
C ARG A 44 0.61 -28.29 4.27
N LYS A 45 -0.19 -27.76 5.19
CA LYS A 45 -1.67 -27.80 5.11
C LYS A 45 -2.21 -26.96 3.95
N LEU A 46 -1.63 -25.78 3.74
CA LEU A 46 -2.03 -24.85 2.69
C LEU A 46 -1.43 -25.20 1.31
N GLY A 47 -0.39 -26.03 1.26
CA GLY A 47 0.33 -26.35 0.02
C GLY A 47 1.14 -25.19 -0.53
N ILE A 48 1.50 -24.23 0.33
CA ILE A 48 2.27 -23.03 -0.02
C ILE A 48 3.73 -23.18 0.41
N SER A 49 4.61 -22.46 -0.25
CA SER A 49 6.04 -22.51 0.03
C SER A 49 6.62 -21.16 0.44
N LYS A 50 5.92 -20.06 0.09
CA LYS A 50 6.40 -18.70 0.32
C LYS A 50 5.59 -17.99 1.39
N ASP A 51 6.29 -17.19 2.18
CA ASP A 51 5.69 -16.31 3.18
C ASP A 51 4.69 -15.33 2.54
N THR A 52 4.96 -14.86 1.32
CA THR A 52 4.03 -14.01 0.55
C THR A 52 2.71 -14.72 0.21
N GLU A 53 2.75 -16.03 -0.10
CA GLU A 53 1.55 -16.81 -0.40
C GLU A 53 0.67 -16.97 0.86
N LEU A 54 1.28 -17.08 2.04
CA LEU A 54 0.57 -17.12 3.32
C LEU A 54 -0.18 -15.80 3.57
N VAL A 55 0.49 -14.67 3.36
CA VAL A 55 -0.12 -13.34 3.53
C VAL A 55 -1.30 -13.16 2.58
N LEU A 56 -1.12 -13.53 1.31
CA LEU A 56 -2.20 -13.50 0.31
C LEU A 56 -3.39 -14.38 0.73
N TYR A 57 -3.12 -15.59 1.20
CA TYR A 57 -4.16 -16.52 1.67
C TYR A 57 -4.97 -15.90 2.80
N MET A 58 -4.30 -15.39 3.84
CA MET A 58 -4.96 -14.75 4.99
C MET A 58 -5.72 -13.49 4.61
N PHE A 59 -5.22 -12.71 3.65
CA PHE A 59 -5.88 -11.52 3.13
C PHE A 59 -7.16 -11.88 2.35
N CYS A 60 -7.09 -12.91 1.49
CA CYS A 60 -8.26 -13.43 0.78
C CYS A 60 -9.34 -13.94 1.75
N GLU A 61 -8.93 -14.59 2.84
CA GLU A 61 -9.87 -15.15 3.81
C GLU A 61 -10.54 -14.06 4.66
N LYS A 62 -9.76 -13.11 5.21
CA LYS A 62 -10.26 -12.01 6.05
C LYS A 62 -11.18 -11.07 5.28
N LEU A 63 -10.93 -10.87 3.98
CA LEU A 63 -11.69 -9.89 3.22
C LEU A 63 -13.11 -10.35 2.89
N LYS A 64 -13.44 -11.65 2.84
CA LYS A 64 -14.77 -12.20 2.47
C LYS A 64 -15.47 -11.51 1.27
N ILE A 65 -14.73 -10.71 0.52
CA ILE A 65 -15.06 -10.01 -0.69
C ILE A 65 -14.14 -10.71 -1.68
N ASN A 66 -14.71 -11.26 -2.74
CA ASN A 66 -13.96 -11.93 -3.81
C ASN A 66 -13.00 -10.94 -4.46
N PHE A 67 -11.85 -10.67 -3.82
CA PHE A 67 -10.74 -10.00 -4.44
C PHE A 67 -10.14 -11.03 -5.37
N ASP A 68 -10.70 -11.06 -6.58
CA ASP A 68 -10.14 -11.83 -7.66
C ASP A 68 -8.73 -11.26 -7.87
N LEU A 69 -7.74 -12.01 -7.38
CA LEU A 69 -6.33 -11.67 -7.51
C LEU A 69 -5.95 -11.52 -8.99
N LYS A 70 -6.74 -12.10 -9.92
CA LYS A 70 -6.62 -11.80 -11.35
C LYS A 70 -7.00 -10.36 -11.67
N GLU A 71 -8.00 -9.80 -11.03
CA GLU A 71 -8.47 -8.43 -11.27
C GLU A 71 -7.47 -7.39 -10.77
N ILE A 72 -6.89 -7.57 -9.57
CA ILE A 72 -5.77 -6.73 -9.10
C ILE A 72 -4.56 -6.89 -10.02
N ARG A 73 -4.23 -8.10 -10.46
CA ARG A 73 -3.08 -8.30 -11.35
C ARG A 73 -3.31 -7.70 -12.75
N LYS A 74 -4.55 -7.70 -13.23
CA LYS A 74 -4.93 -7.20 -14.56
C LYS A 74 -5.09 -5.68 -14.58
N HIS A 75 -5.73 -5.12 -13.55
CA HIS A 75 -6.08 -3.71 -13.48
C HIS A 75 -5.26 -2.91 -12.45
N GLY A 76 -4.37 -3.55 -11.69
CA GLY A 76 -3.53 -2.88 -10.71
C GLY A 76 -2.55 -1.88 -11.33
N LEU A 77 -2.03 -2.19 -12.53
CA LEU A 77 -1.17 -1.27 -13.27
C LEU A 77 -1.96 -0.05 -13.78
N GLU A 78 -3.17 -0.26 -14.29
CA GLU A 78 -4.05 0.82 -14.76
C GLU A 78 -4.48 1.73 -13.60
N MET A 79 -4.80 1.15 -12.44
CA MET A 79 -5.10 1.88 -11.20
C MET A 79 -3.90 2.69 -10.70
N PHE A 80 -2.68 2.17 -10.88
CA PHE A 80 -1.47 2.90 -10.52
C PHE A 80 -1.25 4.11 -11.44
N PHE A 81 -1.42 3.94 -12.75
CA PHE A 81 -1.32 5.04 -13.70
C PHE A 81 -2.42 6.09 -13.49
N SER A 82 -3.65 5.69 -13.18
CA SER A 82 -4.73 6.66 -12.90
C SER A 82 -4.44 7.49 -11.65
N PHE A 83 -3.92 6.86 -10.58
CA PHE A 83 -3.50 7.56 -9.37
C PHE A 83 -2.32 8.50 -9.63
N LEU A 84 -1.31 8.05 -10.37
CA LEU A 84 -0.19 8.91 -10.78
C LEU A 84 -0.66 10.09 -11.63
N PHE A 85 -1.61 9.88 -12.53
CA PHE A 85 -2.16 10.93 -13.37
C PHE A 85 -2.94 11.96 -12.55
N ILE A 86 -3.70 11.53 -11.53
CA ILE A 86 -4.36 12.42 -10.58
C ILE A 86 -3.35 13.20 -9.76
N LEU A 87 -2.29 12.57 -9.25
CA LEU A 87 -1.22 13.25 -8.52
C LEU A 87 -0.53 14.29 -9.40
N MET A 88 -0.18 13.92 -10.63
CA MET A 88 0.42 14.83 -11.61
C MET A 88 -0.49 16.03 -11.86
N ALA A 89 -1.78 15.79 -12.13
CA ALA A 89 -2.77 16.85 -12.28
C ALA A 89 -2.82 17.76 -11.04
N VAL A 90 -2.90 17.22 -9.83
CA VAL A 90 -2.91 18.04 -8.60
C VAL A 90 -1.63 18.87 -8.45
N THR A 91 -0.46 18.30 -8.75
CA THR A 91 0.81 19.02 -8.70
C THR A 91 0.91 20.11 -9.76
N ASP A 92 0.47 19.84 -10.98
CA ASP A 92 0.45 20.79 -12.09
C ASP A 92 -0.58 21.91 -11.85
N TYR A 93 -1.77 21.59 -11.33
CA TYR A 93 -2.76 22.60 -10.92
C TYR A 93 -2.17 23.59 -9.90
N HIS A 94 -1.37 23.10 -8.94
CA HIS A 94 -0.72 23.95 -7.97
C HIS A 94 0.44 24.78 -8.58
N VAL A 95 1.19 24.24 -9.55
CA VAL A 95 2.25 24.96 -10.27
C VAL A 95 1.67 26.02 -11.21
N ASP A 96 0.61 25.71 -11.95
CA ASP A 96 -0.06 26.67 -12.85
C ASP A 96 -0.73 27.81 -12.08
N MET A 97 -1.33 27.54 -10.91
CA MET A 97 -1.82 28.61 -10.03
C MET A 97 -0.70 29.55 -9.54
N ARG A 98 0.49 29.01 -9.26
CA ARG A 98 1.66 29.84 -8.90
C ARG A 98 2.15 30.66 -10.11
N ARG A 99 2.15 30.07 -11.30
CA ARG A 99 2.58 30.73 -12.56
C ARG A 99 1.62 31.86 -12.97
N CYS A 100 0.31 31.63 -12.89
CA CYS A 100 -0.72 32.64 -13.13
C CYS A 100 -0.59 33.82 -12.16
N ARG A 101 -0.37 33.58 -10.86
CA ARG A 101 -0.14 34.66 -9.88
C ARG A 101 1.11 35.48 -10.18
N MET A 102 2.20 34.85 -10.64
CA MET A 102 3.43 35.55 -11.04
C MET A 102 3.22 36.42 -12.30
N GLN A 103 2.50 35.92 -13.31
CA GLN A 103 2.23 36.68 -14.53
C GLN A 103 1.34 37.90 -14.29
N THR A 104 0.31 37.77 -13.43
CA THR A 104 -0.56 38.89 -13.05
C THR A 104 0.22 39.98 -12.32
N ARG A 105 1.11 39.61 -11.38
CA ARG A 105 2.00 40.57 -10.70
C ARG A 105 2.95 41.27 -11.67
N ALA A 106 3.58 40.53 -12.59
CA ALA A 106 4.51 41.09 -13.57
C ALA A 106 3.85 42.10 -14.52
N ARG A 107 2.59 41.85 -14.94
CA ARG A 107 1.81 42.82 -15.74
C ARG A 107 1.48 44.08 -14.95
N VAL A 108 1.04 43.95 -13.70
CA VAL A 108 0.69 45.13 -12.86
C VAL A 108 1.92 46.01 -12.63
N THR A 109 3.08 45.43 -12.31
CA THR A 109 4.32 46.21 -12.12
C THR A 109 4.78 46.94 -13.40
N ARG A 110 4.63 46.33 -14.58
CA ARG A 110 4.96 46.98 -15.86
C ARG A 110 4.02 48.14 -16.19
N VAL A 111 2.73 48.03 -15.87
CA VAL A 111 1.75 49.10 -16.09
C VAL A 111 1.98 50.28 -15.14
N VAL A 112 2.36 50.01 -13.88
CA VAL A 112 2.69 51.07 -12.90
C VAL A 112 3.93 51.86 -13.33
N ARG A 113 5.00 51.19 -13.81
CA ARG A 113 6.20 51.90 -14.30
C ARG A 113 5.92 52.83 -15.49
N ARG A 114 5.13 52.39 -16.47
CA ARG A 114 4.78 53.24 -17.63
C ARG A 114 3.97 54.49 -17.28
N ARG A 115 3.27 54.52 -16.15
CA ARG A 115 2.58 55.73 -15.67
C ARG A 115 3.49 56.68 -14.90
N ALA A 116 4.57 56.18 -14.30
CA ALA A 116 5.52 57.01 -13.55
C ALA A 116 6.52 57.75 -14.45
N ASP A 117 6.79 57.23 -15.65
CA ASP A 117 7.72 57.85 -16.63
C ASP A 117 7.01 58.83 -17.59
N GLY A 118 5.72 59.13 -17.38
CA GLY A 118 4.87 59.91 -18.28
C GLY A 118 4.34 61.24 -17.72
N ASP A 119 4.81 61.65 -16.54
CA ASP A 119 4.57 62.97 -15.93
C ASP A 119 5.84 63.83 -16.00
#